data_AF-A0A8K0P0L7-F1
#
_entry.id   AF-A0A8K0P0L7-F1
#
_cell.length_a   1.000
_cell.length_b   1.000
_cell.length_c   1.000
_cell.angle_alpha   90.00
_cell.angle_beta   90.00
_cell.angle_gamma   90.00
#
_symmetry.space_group_name_H-M   'P 1'
#
loop_
_entity.id
_entity.type
_entity.pdbx_description
1 polymer ?
#
loop_
_entity_poly.entity_id
_entity_poly.type
_entity_poly.pdbx_seq_one_letter_code
_entity_poly.pdbx_strand_id
1 'polypeptide(L)'
;MYRKSDRGMSYVVGDDWREFFDVVVVQARKPRFFTDESRPMRIYDEGSQTHVWDRVTRLNKGTIYYELSLGMWREGTVKQLLDMTGWSGEQVLYFGDHPYSDLADVTLEHGWRTGAIISELAHEINTLNNPQLKLDLNWLQMLTQLIEDYQDTDNTESNEVLAKWLEERDDLRYA
;
A
#
# COMPACT_ATOMS: atom_id res chain seq x y z
N MET A 1 20.22 -5.09 9.92
CA MET A 1 18.94 -4.87 9.24
C MET A 1 19.11 -4.83 7.72
N TYR A 2 20.13 -4.12 7.21
CA TYR A 2 20.57 -4.20 5.81
C TYR A 2 20.64 -5.61 5.22
N ARG A 3 21.33 -6.50 5.94
CA ARG A 3 21.56 -7.90 5.53
C ARG A 3 20.27 -8.67 5.22
N LYS A 4 19.13 -8.28 5.79
CA LYS A 4 17.84 -8.91 5.47
C LYS A 4 17.33 -8.44 4.11
N SER A 5 17.38 -7.14 3.84
CA SER A 5 17.04 -6.57 2.53
C SER A 5 17.99 -7.08 1.45
N ASP A 6 19.30 -7.09 1.72
CA ASP A 6 20.32 -7.56 0.79
C ASP A 6 20.12 -9.04 0.41
N ARG A 7 19.98 -9.94 1.38
CA ARG A 7 19.67 -11.36 1.10
C ARG A 7 18.34 -11.57 0.37
N GLY A 8 17.32 -10.79 0.71
CA GLY A 8 16.02 -10.87 0.04
C GLY A 8 16.10 -10.47 -1.42
N MET A 9 16.78 -9.36 -1.71
CA MET A 9 16.96 -8.86 -3.07
C MET A 9 17.89 -9.75 -3.89
N SER A 10 18.99 -10.26 -3.30
CA SER A 10 19.86 -11.24 -3.96
C SER A 10 19.12 -12.52 -4.34
N TYR A 11 18.17 -12.96 -3.52
CA TYR A 11 17.35 -14.13 -3.85
C TYR A 11 16.38 -13.88 -5.00
N VAL A 12 15.78 -12.68 -5.07
CA VAL A 12 14.76 -12.36 -6.09
C VAL A 12 15.37 -11.95 -7.43
N VAL A 13 16.44 -11.16 -7.41
CA VAL A 13 17.00 -10.49 -8.59
C VAL A 13 18.43 -10.97 -8.92
N GLY A 14 19.15 -11.52 -7.95
CA GLY A 14 20.56 -11.91 -8.08
C GLY A 14 21.51 -10.97 -7.33
N ASP A 15 22.78 -11.37 -7.22
CA ASP A 15 23.76 -10.68 -6.37
C ASP A 15 24.04 -9.22 -6.80
N ASP A 16 23.82 -8.90 -8.07
CA ASP A 16 24.01 -7.56 -8.66
C ASP A 16 22.72 -6.69 -8.62
N TRP A 17 21.75 -7.02 -7.75
CA TRP A 17 20.47 -6.31 -7.64
C TRP A 17 20.63 -4.79 -7.43
N ARG A 18 21.77 -4.35 -6.87
CA ARG A 18 22.07 -2.94 -6.60
C ARG A 18 22.23 -2.12 -7.87
N GLU A 19 22.59 -2.72 -9.00
CA GLU A 19 22.79 -1.98 -10.27
C GLU A 19 21.48 -1.45 -10.87
N PHE A 20 20.36 -2.10 -10.53
CA PHE A 20 19.01 -1.74 -10.96
C PHE A 20 18.46 -0.50 -10.24
N PHE A 21 19.07 -0.08 -9.13
CA PHE A 21 18.60 1.03 -8.32
C PHE A 21 19.66 2.14 -8.27
N ASP A 22 19.26 3.35 -8.62
CA ASP A 22 20.14 4.51 -8.48
C ASP A 22 20.25 4.96 -7.02
N VAL A 23 19.20 4.72 -6.22
CA VAL A 23 19.16 5.06 -4.79
C VAL A 23 18.49 3.93 -4.02
N VAL A 24 19.16 3.45 -2.97
CA VAL A 24 18.60 2.43 -2.06
C VAL A 24 18.40 3.06 -0.68
N VAL A 25 17.15 3.16 -0.25
CA VAL A 25 16.79 3.60 1.11
C VAL A 25 16.27 2.42 1.91
N VAL A 26 16.82 2.23 3.09
CA VAL A 26 16.54 1.07 3.96
C VAL A 26 16.17 1.57 5.35
N GLN A 27 15.30 0.81 6.03
CA GLN A 27 14.71 1.22 7.31
C GLN A 27 13.88 2.51 7.24
N ALA A 28 13.15 2.73 6.15
CA ALA A 28 12.30 3.92 5.98
C ALA A 28 11.22 4.09 7.07
N ARG A 29 10.85 3.04 7.83
CA ARG A 29 9.84 3.10 8.92
C ARG A 29 8.55 3.81 8.50
N LYS A 30 7.98 3.39 7.37
CA LYS A 30 6.65 3.80 6.89
C LYS A 30 5.58 3.60 8.00
N PRO A 31 4.59 4.51 8.14
CA PRO A 31 4.32 5.70 7.30
C PRO A 31 5.16 6.93 7.67
N ARG A 32 5.95 6.88 8.75
CA ARG A 32 6.67 8.06 9.28
C ARG A 32 7.70 8.65 8.31
N PHE A 33 8.15 7.89 7.33
CA PHE A 33 8.98 8.39 6.24
C PHE A 33 8.35 9.56 5.48
N PHE A 34 7.03 9.52 5.30
CA PHE A 34 6.28 10.48 4.49
C PHE A 34 5.76 11.65 5.31
N THR A 35 5.48 11.42 6.60
CA THR A 35 4.80 12.37 7.49
C THR A 35 5.74 13.11 8.45
N ASP A 36 6.93 12.57 8.75
CA ASP A 36 7.84 13.16 9.73
C ASP A 36 9.00 13.92 9.06
N GLU A 37 8.99 15.24 9.22
CA GLU A 37 10.06 16.13 8.73
C GLU A 37 11.34 16.10 9.59
N SER A 38 11.30 15.45 10.77
CA SER A 38 12.29 15.68 11.82
C SER A 38 13.54 14.78 11.81
N ARG A 39 13.74 13.96 10.78
CA ARG A 39 14.71 12.85 10.81
C ARG A 39 15.71 12.93 9.66
N PRO A 40 17.03 13.00 9.88
CA PRO A 40 18.02 13.13 8.80
C PRO A 40 18.27 11.80 8.07
N MET A 41 18.46 11.86 6.75
CA MET A 41 18.98 10.73 5.95
C MET A 41 20.49 10.60 6.16
N ARG A 42 20.99 9.37 6.33
CA ARG A 42 22.42 9.09 6.54
C ARG A 42 22.95 8.02 5.59
N ILE A 43 24.25 8.04 5.38
CA ILE A 43 24.98 7.08 4.56
C ILE A 43 25.41 5.89 5.44
N TYR A 44 25.21 4.69 4.92
CA TYR A 44 25.79 3.48 5.50
C TYR A 44 27.04 3.10 4.73
N ASP A 45 28.15 2.99 5.45
CA ASP A 45 29.39 2.48 4.91
C ASP A 45 29.47 0.97 5.19
N GLU A 46 29.47 0.18 4.11
CA GLU A 46 29.55 -1.28 4.16
C GLU A 46 30.93 -1.77 4.64
N GLY A 47 32.00 -1.01 4.35
CA GLY A 47 33.37 -1.38 4.68
C GLY A 47 33.70 -1.25 6.16
N SER A 48 33.16 -0.23 6.82
CA SER A 48 33.40 0.04 8.24
C SER A 48 32.28 -0.47 9.15
N GLN A 49 31.14 -0.92 8.59
CA GLN A 49 29.91 -1.25 9.33
C GLN A 49 29.44 -0.13 10.27
N THR A 50 29.94 1.09 10.09
CA THR A 50 29.65 2.24 10.93
C THR A 50 28.78 3.24 10.19
N HIS A 51 28.09 4.06 10.98
CA HIS A 51 27.27 5.15 10.48
C HIS A 51 28.18 6.33 10.16
N VAL A 52 28.20 6.73 8.89
CA VAL A 52 28.86 7.97 8.51
C VAL A 52 27.93 9.11 8.92
N TRP A 53 28.44 10.01 9.76
CA TRP A 53 27.69 11.16 10.29
C TRP A 53 27.61 12.33 9.32
N ASP A 54 28.17 12.18 8.11
CA ASP A 54 28.15 13.22 7.10
C ASP A 54 26.78 13.41 6.48
N ARG A 55 26.46 14.68 6.25
CA ARG A 55 25.23 15.11 5.59
C ARG A 55 25.22 14.58 4.17
N VAL A 56 24.14 13.91 3.79
CA VAL A 56 23.87 13.60 2.39
C VAL A 56 23.63 14.93 1.69
N THR A 57 24.50 15.30 0.75
CA THR A 57 24.34 16.50 -0.10
C THR A 57 24.03 16.14 -1.53
N ARG A 58 24.34 14.91 -1.95
CA ARG A 58 24.08 14.35 -3.27
C ARG A 58 23.79 12.85 -3.15
N LEU A 59 22.90 12.38 -4.01
CA LEU A 59 22.58 10.96 -4.16
C LEU A 59 23.56 10.34 -5.17
N ASN A 60 24.35 9.38 -4.71
CA ASN A 60 25.34 8.69 -5.54
C ASN A 60 24.91 7.25 -5.76
N LYS A 61 24.95 6.80 -7.02
CA LYS A 61 24.63 5.42 -7.39
C LYS A 61 25.50 4.42 -6.62
N GLY A 62 24.86 3.37 -6.09
CA GLY A 62 25.51 2.35 -5.26
C GLY A 62 25.67 2.72 -3.78
N THR A 63 25.24 3.92 -3.36
CA THR A 63 25.25 4.31 -1.94
C THR A 63 23.94 3.87 -1.26
N ILE A 64 24.06 3.32 -0.05
CA ILE A 64 22.91 2.86 0.73
C ILE A 64 22.58 3.91 1.80
N TYR A 65 21.33 4.34 1.84
CA TYR A 65 20.83 5.38 2.72
C TYR A 65 19.89 4.83 3.79
N TYR A 66 19.96 5.36 5.01
CA TYR A 66 19.09 4.97 6.14
C TYR A 66 18.50 6.18 6.86
N GLU A 67 17.34 5.97 7.47
CA GLU A 67 16.73 6.89 8.44
C GLU A 67 17.22 6.57 9.86
N LEU A 68 17.62 7.59 10.63
CA LEU A 68 18.02 7.45 12.03
C LEU A 68 17.37 8.49 12.96
N SER A 69 16.66 7.98 13.97
CA SER A 69 15.94 8.72 15.01
C SER A 69 16.79 9.35 16.13
N LEU A 70 17.98 9.88 15.87
CA LEU A 70 18.77 10.53 16.93
C LEU A 70 18.83 12.04 16.71
N GLY A 71 18.10 12.72 17.60
CA GLY A 71 17.76 14.14 17.51
C GLY A 71 18.96 15.06 17.47
N MET A 72 18.87 16.01 16.55
CA MET A 72 19.36 17.40 16.58
C MET A 72 19.26 18.03 15.18
N TRP A 73 19.07 17.22 14.14
CA TRP A 73 19.00 17.64 12.73
C TRP A 73 17.61 17.32 12.17
N ARG A 74 16.91 18.33 11.63
CA ARG A 74 15.48 18.25 11.21
C ARG A 74 15.29 18.24 9.69
N GLU A 75 16.18 17.57 8.95
CA GLU A 75 16.17 17.65 7.49
C GLU A 75 16.55 16.30 6.85
N GLY A 76 15.61 15.37 6.73
CA GLY A 76 15.85 14.11 6.01
C GLY A 76 14.58 13.36 5.63
N THR A 77 13.75 14.07 4.89
CA THR A 77 12.45 13.57 4.42
C THR A 77 12.46 13.42 2.92
N VAL A 78 11.43 12.77 2.40
CA VAL A 78 11.06 12.74 0.99
C VAL A 78 11.27 14.10 0.29
N LYS A 79 10.93 15.21 0.94
CA LYS A 79 11.16 16.57 0.43
C LYS A 79 12.63 16.85 0.10
N GLN A 80 13.57 16.46 0.96
CA GLN A 80 15.00 16.60 0.69
C GLN A 80 15.43 15.71 -0.48
N LEU A 81 14.87 14.51 -0.61
CA LEU A 81 15.12 13.64 -1.76
C LEU A 81 14.62 14.31 -3.04
N LEU A 82 13.40 14.86 -3.05
CA LEU A 82 12.83 15.61 -4.17
C LEU A 82 13.67 16.86 -4.51
N ASP A 83 14.11 17.62 -3.50
CA ASP A 83 14.97 18.79 -3.69
C ASP A 83 16.34 18.41 -4.27
N MET A 84 16.89 17.26 -3.90
CA MET A 84 18.18 16.76 -4.40
C MET A 84 18.08 16.16 -5.81
N THR A 85 16.98 15.45 -6.11
CA THR A 85 16.76 14.84 -7.43
C THR A 85 16.13 15.81 -8.43
N GLY A 86 15.53 16.89 -7.95
CA GLY A 86 14.71 17.81 -8.74
C GLY A 86 13.39 17.19 -9.20
N TRP A 87 12.96 16.08 -8.60
CA TRP A 87 11.70 15.42 -8.99
C TRP A 87 10.51 16.22 -8.49
N SER A 88 9.53 16.42 -9.36
CA SER A 88 8.21 16.91 -8.97
C SER A 88 7.33 15.76 -8.51
N GLY A 89 6.39 16.01 -7.59
CA GLY A 89 5.49 14.98 -7.06
C GLY A 89 4.78 14.17 -8.15
N GLU A 90 4.32 14.84 -9.22
CA GLU A 90 3.63 14.19 -10.33
C GLU A 90 4.51 13.27 -11.19
N GLN A 91 5.83 13.43 -11.10
CA GLN A 91 6.83 12.63 -11.82
C GLN A 91 7.27 11.39 -11.04
N VAL A 92 6.85 11.27 -9.78
CA VAL A 92 7.17 10.13 -8.92
C VAL A 92 6.00 9.16 -8.90
N LEU A 93 6.30 7.89 -9.21
CA LEU A 93 5.37 6.78 -9.08
C LEU A 93 5.86 5.85 -7.96
N TYR A 94 5.05 5.71 -6.92
CA TYR A 94 5.36 4.88 -5.76
C TYR A 94 4.50 3.64 -5.74
N PHE A 95 5.13 2.47 -5.60
CA PHE A 95 4.44 1.19 -5.48
C PHE A 95 4.49 0.68 -4.04
N GLY A 96 3.35 0.18 -3.55
CA GLY A 96 3.22 -0.38 -2.20
C GLY A 96 2.15 -1.46 -2.13
N ASP A 97 2.31 -2.40 -1.22
CA ASP A 97 1.37 -3.50 -0.95
C ASP A 97 0.29 -3.13 0.08
N HIS A 98 0.55 -2.11 0.91
CA HIS A 98 -0.37 -1.64 1.94
C HIS A 98 -1.09 -0.36 1.50
N PRO A 99 -2.31 -0.43 0.94
CA PRO A 99 -2.98 0.75 0.39
C PRO A 99 -3.17 1.88 1.41
N TYR A 100 -3.44 1.54 2.67
CA TYR A 100 -3.72 2.53 3.70
C TYR A 100 -2.46 3.19 4.29
N SER A 101 -1.43 2.41 4.62
CA SER A 101 -0.20 2.95 5.25
C SER A 101 0.82 3.49 4.25
N ASP A 102 0.76 3.03 3.00
CA ASP A 102 1.81 3.30 2.02
C ASP A 102 1.36 4.19 0.87
N LEU A 103 0.06 4.37 0.60
CA LEU A 103 -0.41 5.13 -0.57
C LEU A 103 -1.18 6.40 -0.21
N ALA A 104 -1.97 6.38 0.86
CA ALA A 104 -2.80 7.51 1.27
C ALA A 104 -1.96 8.75 1.61
N ASP A 105 -1.01 8.60 2.54
CA ASP A 105 -0.15 9.70 3.00
C ASP A 105 0.75 10.23 1.86
N VAL A 106 1.19 9.37 0.95
CA VAL A 106 2.09 9.74 -0.15
C VAL A 106 1.37 10.56 -1.21
N THR A 107 0.12 10.20 -1.49
CA THR A 107 -0.71 10.93 -2.45
C THR A 107 -1.15 12.29 -1.87
N LEU A 108 -1.52 12.32 -0.59
CA LEU A 108 -2.02 13.53 0.09
C LEU A 108 -0.90 14.54 0.40
N GLU A 109 0.24 14.09 0.94
CA GLU A 109 1.30 14.99 1.41
C GLU A 109 2.27 15.41 0.30
N HIS A 110 2.54 14.53 -0.68
CA HIS A 110 3.59 14.75 -1.69
C HIS A 110 3.07 14.80 -3.13
N GLY A 111 1.78 14.53 -3.37
CA GLY A 111 1.19 14.54 -4.71
C GLY A 111 1.75 13.47 -5.64
N TRP A 112 2.28 12.38 -5.10
CA TRP A 112 2.86 11.30 -5.89
C TRP A 112 1.78 10.44 -6.52
N ARG A 113 2.07 9.89 -7.70
CA ARG A 113 1.25 8.82 -8.27
C ARG A 113 1.52 7.54 -7.47
N THR A 114 0.47 6.79 -7.18
CA THR A 114 0.55 5.58 -6.36
C THR A 114 0.04 4.36 -7.12
N GLY A 115 0.73 3.23 -6.95
CA GLY A 115 0.35 1.92 -7.47
C GLY A 115 0.22 0.93 -6.33
N ALA A 116 -0.99 0.39 -6.12
CA ALA A 116 -1.20 -0.67 -5.15
C ALA A 116 -0.85 -2.03 -5.75
N ILE A 117 -0.04 -2.83 -5.04
CA ILE A 117 0.23 -4.23 -5.39
C ILE A 117 -0.61 -5.10 -4.47
N ILE A 118 -1.70 -5.66 -4.99
CA ILE A 118 -2.63 -6.51 -4.24
C ILE A 118 -2.56 -7.92 -4.82
N SER A 119 -1.90 -8.84 -4.12
CA SER A 119 -1.69 -10.21 -4.63
C SER A 119 -2.98 -11.03 -4.65
N GLU A 120 -3.87 -10.77 -3.70
CA GLU A 120 -5.13 -11.43 -3.47
C GLU A 120 -6.18 -11.04 -4.52
N LEU A 121 -6.02 -9.86 -5.14
CA LEU A 121 -6.94 -9.34 -6.15
C LEU A 121 -7.06 -10.28 -7.36
N ALA A 122 -5.96 -10.92 -7.76
CA ALA A 122 -5.98 -11.87 -8.87
C ALA A 122 -6.86 -13.10 -8.55
N HIS A 123 -6.79 -13.60 -7.31
CA HIS A 123 -7.64 -14.68 -6.85
C HIS A 123 -9.10 -14.24 -6.76
N GLU A 124 -9.34 -13.06 -6.19
CA GLU A 124 -10.68 -12.48 -6.06
C GLU A 124 -11.36 -12.27 -7.42
N ILE A 125 -10.65 -11.71 -8.40
CA ILE A 125 -11.16 -11.56 -9.78
C ILE A 125 -11.52 -12.92 -10.38
N ASN A 126 -10.71 -13.94 -10.16
CA ASN A 126 -10.99 -15.28 -10.69
C ASN A 126 -12.23 -15.89 -10.03
N THR A 127 -12.37 -15.75 -8.71
CA THR A 127 -13.55 -16.20 -7.96
C THR A 127 -14.80 -15.44 -8.39
N LEU A 128 -14.72 -14.11 -8.52
CA LEU A 128 -15.80 -13.26 -9.01
C LEU A 128 -16.20 -13.56 -10.45
N ASN A 129 -15.28 -14.08 -11.28
CA ASN A 129 -15.60 -14.48 -12.64
C ASN A 129 -16.38 -15.80 -12.74
N ASN A 130 -16.60 -16.52 -11.64
CA ASN A 130 -17.47 -17.68 -11.62
C ASN A 130 -18.92 -17.27 -12.00
N PRO A 131 -19.51 -17.82 -13.08
CA PRO A 131 -20.85 -17.47 -13.52
C PRO A 131 -21.92 -17.71 -12.45
N GLN A 132 -21.78 -18.79 -11.66
CA GLN A 132 -22.74 -19.11 -10.60
C GLN A 132 -22.72 -18.04 -9.52
N LEU A 133 -21.53 -17.65 -9.05
CA LEU A 133 -21.35 -16.59 -8.07
C LEU A 133 -21.91 -15.25 -8.57
N LYS A 134 -21.73 -14.91 -9.86
CA LYS A 134 -22.32 -13.70 -10.45
C LYS A 134 -23.85 -13.73 -10.42
N LEU A 135 -24.46 -14.88 -10.71
CA LEU A 135 -25.91 -15.03 -10.65
C LEU A 135 -26.41 -14.89 -9.22
N ASP A 136 -25.77 -15.56 -8.28
CA ASP A 136 -26.14 -15.55 -6.86
C ASP A 136 -26.01 -14.13 -6.28
N LEU A 137 -24.95 -13.39 -6.63
CA LEU A 137 -24.76 -11.99 -6.22
C LEU A 137 -25.81 -11.04 -6.82
N ASN A 138 -26.13 -11.19 -8.12
CA ASN A 138 -27.19 -10.38 -8.74
C ASN A 138 -28.54 -10.68 -8.12
N TRP A 139 -28.82 -11.95 -7.82
CA TRP A 139 -30.05 -12.37 -7.16
C TRP A 139 -30.16 -11.80 -5.75
N LEU A 140 -29.07 -11.85 -4.98
CA LEU A 140 -28.99 -11.26 -3.64
C LEU A 140 -29.22 -9.74 -3.68
N GLN A 141 -28.69 -9.03 -4.68
CA GLN A 141 -28.96 -7.61 -4.89
C GLN A 141 -30.44 -7.35 -5.22
N MET A 142 -31.03 -8.13 -6.13
CA MET A 142 -32.47 -8.01 -6.45
C MET A 142 -33.35 -8.31 -5.25
N LEU A 143 -33.07 -9.37 -4.49
CA LEU A 143 -33.78 -9.73 -3.25
C LEU A 143 -33.69 -8.60 -2.22
N THR A 144 -32.50 -8.01 -2.05
CA THR A 144 -32.31 -6.89 -1.10
C THR A 144 -33.15 -5.68 -1.52
N GLN A 145 -33.18 -5.34 -2.81
CA GLN A 145 -34.02 -4.24 -3.33
C GLN A 145 -35.51 -4.52 -3.14
N LEU A 146 -35.97 -5.75 -3.43
CA LEU A 146 -37.37 -6.13 -3.25
C LEU A 146 -37.79 -6.08 -1.77
N ILE A 147 -36.91 -6.49 -0.86
CA ILE A 147 -37.16 -6.38 0.58
C ILE A 147 -37.28 -4.90 0.98
N GLU A 148 -36.36 -4.04 0.52
CA GLU A 148 -36.39 -2.61 0.82
C GLU A 148 -37.63 -1.90 0.25
N ASP A 149 -38.09 -2.30 -0.94
CA ASP A 149 -39.24 -1.69 -1.61
C ASP A 149 -40.58 -2.07 -0.94
N TYR A 150 -40.67 -3.26 -0.35
CA TYR A 150 -41.92 -3.80 0.20
C TYR A 150 -41.99 -3.83 1.73
N GLN A 151 -40.93 -3.46 2.46
CA GLN A 151 -40.86 -3.48 3.93
C GLN A 151 -41.94 -2.65 4.65
N ASP A 152 -42.49 -1.62 3.99
CA ASP A 152 -43.51 -0.72 4.58
C ASP A 152 -44.96 -1.18 4.31
N THR A 153 -45.15 -2.39 3.76
CA THR A 153 -46.48 -2.88 3.37
C THR A 153 -47.18 -3.61 4.52
N ASP A 154 -48.24 -3.02 5.09
CA ASP A 154 -49.00 -3.53 6.26
C ASP A 154 -49.91 -4.75 5.99
N ASN A 155 -49.66 -5.54 4.94
CA ASN A 155 -50.50 -6.70 4.60
C ASN A 155 -49.93 -8.01 5.16
N THR A 156 -50.79 -8.88 5.69
CA THR A 156 -50.38 -10.14 6.35
C THR A 156 -49.71 -11.10 5.37
N GLU A 157 -50.22 -11.22 4.14
CA GLU A 157 -49.57 -12.01 3.08
C GLU A 157 -48.20 -11.43 2.67
N SER A 158 -48.07 -10.10 2.62
CA SER A 158 -46.80 -9.44 2.27
C SER A 158 -45.71 -9.72 3.31
N ASN A 159 -46.07 -9.75 4.59
CA ASN A 159 -45.14 -10.08 5.68
C ASN A 159 -44.64 -11.53 5.62
N GLU A 160 -45.50 -12.48 5.23
CA GLU A 160 -45.08 -13.88 5.03
C GLU A 160 -44.11 -14.05 3.86
N VAL A 161 -44.32 -13.29 2.78
CA VAL A 161 -43.42 -13.29 1.61
C VAL A 161 -42.08 -12.62 1.94
N LEU A 162 -42.09 -11.50 2.66
CA LEU A 162 -40.90 -10.83 3.17
C LEU A 162 -40.05 -11.76 4.07
N ALA A 163 -40.68 -12.52 4.96
CA ALA A 163 -39.99 -13.47 5.81
C ALA A 163 -39.25 -14.56 5.00
N LYS A 164 -39.87 -15.06 3.93
CA LYS A 164 -39.24 -16.04 3.02
C LYS A 164 -38.07 -15.43 2.24
N TRP A 165 -38.20 -14.20 1.75
CA TRP A 165 -37.10 -13.52 1.07
C TRP A 165 -35.93 -13.19 1.99
N LEU A 166 -36.20 -12.90 3.26
CA LEU A 166 -35.16 -12.71 4.28
C LEU A 166 -34.40 -14.02 4.55
N GLU A 167 -35.11 -15.15 4.66
CA GLU A 167 -34.51 -16.48 4.81
C GLU A 167 -33.66 -16.86 3.59
N GLU A 168 -34.20 -16.70 2.38
CA GLU A 168 -33.48 -16.98 1.14
C GLU A 168 -32.22 -16.10 0.96
N ARG A 169 -32.31 -14.82 1.33
CA ARG A 169 -31.15 -13.91 1.33
C ARG A 169 -30.07 -14.37 2.31
N ASP A 170 -30.47 -14.82 3.51
CA ASP A 170 -29.52 -15.26 4.52
C ASP A 170 -28.85 -16.58 4.10
N ASP A 171 -29.59 -17.52 3.52
CA ASP A 171 -29.04 -18.76 2.94
C ASP A 171 -28.00 -18.46 1.84
N LEU A 172 -28.31 -17.53 0.92
CA LEU A 172 -27.39 -17.12 -0.15
C LEU A 172 -26.14 -16.38 0.34
N ARG A 173 -26.17 -15.79 1.54
CA ARG A 173 -25.01 -15.12 2.16
C ARG A 173 -24.03 -16.10 2.80
N TYR A 174 -24.51 -17.27 3.22
CA TYR A 174 -23.72 -18.26 3.96
C TYR A 174 -23.44 -19.55 3.17
N ALA A 175 -23.95 -19.67 1.94
CA ALA A 175 -23.67 -20.76 1.00
C ALA A 175 -22.24 -20.67 0.42
#